data_AF-A0A662RAC3-F1
#
_entry.id   AF-A0A662RAC3-F1
#
_cell.length_a   1.000
_cell.length_b   1.000
_cell.length_c   1.000
_cell.angle_alpha   90.00
_cell.angle_beta   90.00
_cell.angle_gamma   90.00
#
_symmetry.space_group_name_H-M   'P 1'
#
loop_
_entity.id
_entity.type
_entity.pdbx_description
1 polymer ?
#
loop_
_entity_poly.entity_id
_entity_poly.type
_entity_poly.pdbx_seq_one_letter_code
_entity_poly.pdbx_strand_id
1 'polypeptide(L)'
;MAKAKETIEKIWWAIPPIVIVFGVPFCTAINEMVEFSHPPSLFISCYGKHFLCMIGRFIALNGLVAISTFGCMSIGYYLSKRKSLPLRIIVPIIFEFGGFLVSYLILAMMYTH
;
A
#
# COMPACT_ATOMS: atom_id res chain seq x y z
N MET A 1 22.54 13.79 18.53
CA MET A 1 22.19 12.57 17.76
C MET A 1 20.79 12.01 18.04
N ALA A 2 20.29 12.03 19.28
CA ALA A 2 18.96 11.48 19.61
C ALA A 2 17.78 12.10 18.82
N LYS A 3 17.73 13.43 18.66
CA LYS A 3 16.70 14.13 17.87
C LYS A 3 16.68 13.71 16.39
N ALA A 4 17.85 13.58 15.76
CA ALA A 4 17.94 13.20 14.35
C ALA A 4 17.42 11.77 14.12
N LYS A 5 17.73 10.84 15.04
CA LYS A 5 17.24 9.47 14.98
C LYS A 5 15.72 9.38 15.11
N GLU A 6 15.13 10.18 16.00
CA GLU A 6 13.67 10.22 16.20
C GLU A 6 12.95 10.80 14.97
N THR A 7 13.48 11.86 14.36
CA THR A 7 12.94 12.42 13.12
C THR A 7 13.02 11.43 11.96
N ILE A 8 14.14 10.72 11.83
CA ILE A 8 14.32 9.66 10.84
C ILE A 8 13.28 8.56 11.08
N GLU A 9 13.12 8.07 12.30
CA GLU A 9 12.10 7.03 12.59
C GLU A 9 10.68 7.49 12.23
N LYS A 10 10.29 8.74 12.48
CA LYS A 10 8.98 9.28 12.06
C LYS A 10 8.79 9.28 10.53
N ILE A 11 9.80 9.66 9.77
CA ILE A 11 9.75 9.64 8.30
C ILE A 11 9.63 8.20 7.79
N TRP A 12 10.26 7.24 8.49
CA TRP A 12 10.28 5.84 8.05
C TRP A 12 8.91 5.17 8.19
N TRP A 13 8.06 5.63 9.10
CA TRP A 13 6.66 5.21 9.17
C TRP A 13 5.82 5.66 7.97
N ALA A 14 6.21 6.71 7.25
CA ALA A 14 5.49 7.13 6.06
C ALA A 14 5.83 6.28 4.81
N ILE A 15 6.96 5.58 4.79
CA ILE A 15 7.43 4.86 3.60
C ILE A 15 6.49 3.72 3.22
N PRO A 16 6.13 2.78 4.13
CA PRO A 16 5.27 1.66 3.78
C PRO A 16 3.90 2.05 3.15
N PRO A 17 3.13 3.00 3.72
CA PRO A 17 1.86 3.42 3.12
C PRO A 17 2.02 4.15 1.80
N ILE A 18 3.11 4.89 1.59
CA ILE A 18 3.42 5.48 0.29
C ILE A 18 3.67 4.37 -0.75
N VAL A 19 4.40 3.32 -0.37
CA VAL A 19 4.67 2.19 -1.28
C VAL A 19 3.38 1.48 -1.70
N ILE A 20 2.42 1.30 -0.80
CA ILE A 20 1.14 0.69 -1.15
C ILE A 20 0.30 1.64 -2.02
N VAL A 21 0.10 2.88 -1.57
CA VAL A 21 -0.77 3.86 -2.23
C VAL A 21 -0.31 4.21 -3.64
N PHE A 22 1.00 4.32 -3.86
CA PHE A 22 1.54 4.66 -5.18
C PHE A 22 2.00 3.44 -5.97
N GLY A 23 2.51 2.40 -5.29
CA GLY A 23 3.06 1.21 -5.93
C GLY A 23 1.99 0.24 -6.43
N VAL A 24 0.87 0.06 -5.71
CA VAL A 24 -0.20 -0.84 -6.18
C VAL A 24 -0.80 -0.33 -7.51
N PRO A 25 -1.21 0.95 -7.63
CA PRO A 25 -1.70 1.49 -8.91
C PRO A 25 -0.66 1.47 -10.03
N PHE A 26 0.62 1.61 -9.68
CA PHE A 26 1.72 1.53 -10.64
C PHE A 26 1.84 0.13 -11.22
N CYS A 27 1.88 -0.90 -10.37
CA CYS A 27 1.95 -2.29 -10.79
C CYS A 27 0.72 -2.70 -11.60
N THR A 28 -0.49 -2.29 -11.19
CA THR A 28 -1.72 -2.62 -11.93
C THR A 28 -1.79 -1.90 -13.27
N ALA A 29 -1.32 -0.65 -13.36
CA ALA A 29 -1.22 0.07 -14.62
C ALA A 29 -0.23 -0.59 -15.58
N ILE A 30 0.95 -1.00 -15.12
CA ILE A 30 1.90 -1.74 -15.96
C ILE A 30 1.30 -3.06 -16.43
N ASN A 31 0.68 -3.83 -15.53
CA ASN A 31 0.05 -5.09 -15.91
C ASN A 31 -1.05 -4.91 -16.96
N GLU A 32 -1.94 -3.91 -16.80
CA GLU A 32 -2.96 -3.59 -17.82
C GLU A 32 -2.31 -3.17 -19.15
N MET A 33 -1.27 -2.35 -19.11
CA MET A 33 -0.58 -1.93 -20.34
C MET A 33 0.11 -3.10 -21.07
N VAL A 34 0.69 -4.04 -20.33
CA VAL A 34 1.32 -5.24 -20.90
C VAL A 34 0.25 -6.19 -21.46
N GLU A 35 -0.83 -6.42 -20.71
CA GLU A 35 -1.93 -7.33 -21.09
C GLU A 35 -2.66 -6.86 -22.35
N PHE A 36 -2.94 -5.55 -22.44
CA PHE A 36 -3.68 -4.97 -23.58
C PHE A 36 -2.75 -4.32 -24.62
N SER A 37 -1.43 -4.47 -24.48
CA SER A 37 -0.42 -3.87 -25.39
C SER A 37 -0.63 -2.37 -25.61
N HIS A 38 -1.01 -1.64 -24.56
CA HIS A 38 -1.25 -0.20 -24.65
C HIS A 38 0.04 0.57 -24.94
N PRO A 39 -0.01 1.62 -25.78
CA PRO A 39 1.14 2.46 -26.03
C PRO A 39 1.60 3.18 -24.75
N PRO A 40 2.93 3.41 -24.57
CA PRO A 40 3.49 4.10 -23.40
C PRO A 40 2.87 5.46 -23.09
N SER A 41 2.35 6.15 -24.11
CA SER A 41 1.67 7.44 -23.98
C SER A 41 0.41 7.39 -23.10
N LEU A 42 -0.22 6.23 -22.96
CA LEU A 42 -1.41 6.04 -22.12
C LEU A 42 -1.09 5.72 -20.65
N PHE A 43 0.20 5.65 -20.28
CA PHE A 43 0.61 5.30 -18.92
C PHE A 43 -0.02 6.21 -17.86
N ILE A 44 0.03 7.53 -18.04
CA ILE A 44 -0.54 8.49 -17.08
C ILE A 44 -2.04 8.27 -16.92
N SER A 45 -2.75 7.97 -18.01
CA SER A 45 -4.19 7.70 -17.98
C SER A 45 -4.51 6.39 -17.27
N CYS A 46 -3.78 5.31 -17.56
CA CYS A 46 -3.94 4.02 -16.89
C CYS A 46 -3.62 4.13 -15.40
N TYR A 47 -2.50 4.78 -15.07
CA TYR A 47 -2.10 5.03 -13.69
C TYR A 47 -3.16 5.84 -12.93
N GLY A 48 -3.63 6.95 -13.51
CA GLY A 48 -4.68 7.79 -12.91
C GLY A 48 -5.98 7.02 -12.67
N LYS A 49 -6.42 6.19 -13.63
CA LYS A 49 -7.59 5.30 -13.49
C LYS A 49 -7.45 4.36 -12.29
N HIS A 50 -6.31 3.67 -12.17
CA HIS A 50 -6.06 2.76 -11.05
C HIS A 50 -5.93 3.48 -9.71
N PHE A 51 -5.29 4.64 -9.70
CA PHE A 51 -5.13 5.46 -8.50
C PHE A 51 -6.48 5.96 -7.98
N LEU A 52 -7.34 6.49 -8.87
CA LEU A 52 -8.70 6.92 -8.52
C LEU A 52 -9.57 5.74 -8.06
N CYS A 53 -9.46 4.59 -8.72
CA CYS A 53 -10.16 3.37 -8.30
C CYS A 53 -9.75 2.94 -6.89
N MET A 54 -8.45 3.00 -6.58
CA MET A 54 -7.94 2.72 -5.24
C MET A 54 -8.54 3.68 -4.21
N ILE A 55 -8.50 4.99 -4.45
CA ILE A 55 -9.11 6.00 -3.56
C ILE A 55 -10.61 5.74 -3.38
N GLY A 56 -11.34 5.48 -4.47
CA GLY A 56 -12.76 5.15 -4.40
C GLY A 56 -13.05 3.95 -3.51
N ARG A 57 -12.20 2.92 -3.55
CA ARG A 57 -12.31 1.73 -2.68
C ARG A 57 -11.99 2.01 -1.21
N PHE A 58 -11.02 2.88 -0.94
CA PHE A 58 -10.74 3.36 0.42
C PHE A 58 -11.97 4.04 1.04
N ILE A 59 -12.65 4.87 0.25
CA ILE A 59 -13.86 5.58 0.67
C ILE A 59 -15.03 4.59 0.82
N ALA A 60 -15.25 3.71 -0.16
CA ALA A 60 -16.36 2.75 -0.16
C ALA A 60 -16.35 1.80 1.05
N LEU A 61 -15.17 1.47 1.56
CA LEU A 61 -15.01 0.63 2.74
C LEU A 61 -14.95 1.43 4.06
N ASN A 62 -15.37 2.71 4.07
CA ASN A 62 -15.34 3.57 5.26
C ASN A 62 -13.97 3.57 5.97
N GLY A 63 -12.88 3.49 5.20
CA GLY A 63 -11.54 3.41 5.76
C GLY A 63 -11.15 2.06 6.38
N LEU A 64 -11.95 1.01 6.26
CA LEU A 64 -11.59 -0.35 6.71
C LEU A 64 -10.30 -0.84 6.04
N VAL A 65 -10.09 -0.48 4.76
CA VAL A 65 -8.81 -0.71 4.07
C VAL A 65 -7.68 -0.04 4.83
N ALA A 66 -7.83 1.25 5.16
CA ALA A 66 -6.81 1.98 5.91
C ALA A 66 -6.56 1.33 7.28
N ILE A 67 -7.61 1.01 8.03
CA ILE A 67 -7.50 0.41 9.37
C ILE A 67 -6.76 -0.93 9.31
N SER A 68 -7.15 -1.81 8.39
CA SER A 68 -6.50 -3.11 8.21
C SER A 68 -5.03 -2.95 7.77
N THR A 69 -4.79 -2.08 6.80
CA THR A 69 -3.46 -1.85 6.21
C THR A 69 -2.50 -1.24 7.24
N PHE A 70 -2.89 -0.14 7.90
CA PHE A 70 -2.10 0.48 8.98
C PHE A 70 -2.00 -0.39 10.24
N GLY A 71 -3.05 -1.16 10.56
CA GLY A 71 -3.05 -2.11 11.67
C GLY A 71 -2.01 -3.21 11.47
N CYS A 72 -2.03 -3.86 10.30
CA CYS A 72 -1.05 -4.89 9.94
C CYS A 72 0.37 -4.30 9.85
N MET A 73 0.53 -3.12 9.25
CA MET A 73 1.81 -2.40 9.22
C MET A 73 2.37 -2.17 10.64
N SER A 74 1.53 -1.73 11.58
CA SER A 74 1.92 -1.50 12.98
C SER A 74 2.39 -2.77 13.68
N ILE A 75 1.74 -3.91 13.39
CA ILE A 75 2.17 -5.24 13.86
C ILE A 75 3.54 -5.60 13.26
N GLY A 76 3.69 -5.45 11.95
CA GLY A 76 4.96 -5.71 11.25
C GLY A 76 6.11 -4.84 11.77
N TYR A 77 5.82 -3.58 12.10
CA TYR A 77 6.79 -2.68 12.72
C TYR A 77 7.16 -3.14 14.12
N TYR A 78 6.17 -3.48 14.95
CA TYR A 78 6.42 -3.94 16.30
C TYR A 78 7.32 -5.18 16.34
N LEU A 79 7.12 -6.11 15.41
CA LEU A 79 7.95 -7.32 15.26
C LEU A 79 9.37 -7.02 14.78
N SER A 80 9.55 -5.99 13.95
CA SER A 80 10.84 -5.63 13.35
C SER A 80 11.60 -4.55 14.12
N LYS A 81 11.01 -3.88 15.12
CA LYS A 81 11.58 -2.71 15.83
C LYS A 81 12.96 -2.94 16.46
N ARG A 82 13.35 -4.18 16.76
CA ARG A 82 14.67 -4.54 17.32
C ARG A 82 15.67 -5.06 16.28
N LYS A 83 15.24 -5.21 15.03
CA LYS A 83 16.07 -5.70 13.91
C LYS A 83 16.83 -4.56 13.24
N SER A 84 17.59 -4.90 12.19
CA SER A 84 18.30 -3.93 11.36
C SER A 84 17.34 -2.97 10.64
N LEU A 85 17.84 -1.78 10.26
CA LEU A 85 17.07 -0.77 9.52
C LEU A 85 16.33 -1.33 8.29
N PRO A 86 16.94 -2.10 7.38
CA PRO A 86 16.21 -2.64 6.22
C PRO A 86 15.05 -3.56 6.62
N LEU A 87 15.23 -4.42 7.63
CA LEU A 87 14.14 -5.27 8.13
C LEU A 87 12.98 -4.47 8.74
N ARG A 88 13.27 -3.31 9.34
CA ARG A 88 12.25 -2.39 9.87
C ARG A 88 11.42 -1.70 8.78
N ILE A 89 11.84 -1.75 7.52
CA ILE A 89 11.06 -1.25 6.38
C ILE A 89 10.35 -2.42 5.69
N ILE A 90 11.11 -3.47 5.37
CA ILE A 90 10.61 -4.59 4.56
C ILE A 90 9.49 -5.33 5.29
N VAL A 91 9.63 -5.60 6.59
CA VAL A 91 8.62 -6.36 7.35
C VAL A 91 7.29 -5.61 7.44
N PRO A 92 7.24 -4.31 7.79
CA PRO A 92 6.01 -3.53 7.70
C PRO A 92 5.36 -3.55 6.32
N ILE A 93 6.13 -3.38 5.24
CA ILE A 93 5.60 -3.40 3.86
C ILE A 93 4.92 -4.74 3.55
N ILE A 94 5.54 -5.87 3.91
CA ILE A 94 4.97 -7.20 3.67
C ILE A 94 3.66 -7.38 4.45
N PHE A 95 3.65 -7.00 5.74
CA PHE A 95 2.44 -7.10 6.56
C PHE A 95 1.34 -6.16 6.07
N GLU A 96 1.71 -4.95 5.68
CA GLU A 96 0.81 -3.95 5.13
C GLU A 96 0.15 -4.44 3.84
N PHE A 97 0.93 -5.03 2.94
CA PHE A 97 0.41 -5.69 1.74
C PHE A 97 -0.57 -6.81 2.08
N GLY A 98 -0.28 -7.60 3.12
CA GLY A 98 -1.21 -8.60 3.65
C GLY A 98 -2.54 -8.00 4.11
N GLY A 99 -2.51 -6.91 4.88
CA GLY A 99 -3.72 -6.18 5.32
C GLY A 99 -4.52 -5.62 4.14
N PHE A 100 -3.81 -5.07 3.14
CA PHE A 100 -4.42 -4.60 1.90
C PHE A 100 -5.15 -5.73 1.15
N LEU A 101 -4.53 -6.91 1.01
CA LEU A 101 -5.14 -8.07 0.35
C LEU A 101 -6.38 -8.58 1.11
N VAL A 102 -6.32 -8.67 2.44
CA VAL A 102 -7.48 -9.07 3.25
C VAL A 102 -8.64 -8.10 3.04
N SER A 103 -8.37 -6.80 3.03
CA SER A 103 -9.37 -5.77 2.78
C SER A 103 -9.99 -5.88 1.39
N TYR A 104 -9.18 -6.23 0.39
CA TYR A 104 -9.64 -6.49 -0.97
C TYR A 104 -10.53 -7.72 -1.07
N LEU A 105 -10.20 -8.79 -0.36
CA LEU A 105 -11.03 -10.00 -0.30
C LEU A 105 -12.38 -9.72 0.35
N ILE A 106 -12.42 -8.93 1.43
CA ILE A 106 -13.66 -8.49 2.06
C ILE A 106 -14.52 -7.70 1.06
N LEU A 107 -13.91 -6.77 0.32
CA LEU A 107 -14.60 -6.03 -0.74
C LEU A 107 -15.22 -6.98 -1.77
N ALA A 108 -14.42 -7.93 -2.27
CA ALA A 108 -14.88 -8.88 -3.27
C ALA A 108 -16.08 -9.69 -2.76
N MET A 109 -16.03 -10.17 -1.52
CA MET A 109 -17.15 -10.90 -0.89
C MET A 109 -18.41 -10.05 -0.74
N MET A 110 -18.28 -8.75 -0.43
CA MET A 110 -19.41 -7.84 -0.28
C MET A 110 -20.13 -7.54 -1.60
N TYR A 111 -19.42 -7.55 -2.74
CA TYR A 111 -20.03 -7.30 -4.05
C TYR A 111 -20.56 -8.57 -4.74
N THR A 112 -20.25 -9.77 -4.22
CA THR A 112 -20.76 -11.04 -4.73
C THR A 112 -22.09 -11.48 -4.10
N HIS A 113 -22.61 -10.73 -3.13
CA HIS A 113 -23.90 -10.93 -2.47
C HIS A 113 -24.87 -9.80 -2.83
#